data_AF-A0A917PTV8-F1
#
_entry.id   AF-A0A917PTV8-F1
#
_cell.length_a   1.000
_cell.length_b   1.000
_cell.length_c   1.000
_cell.angle_alpha   90.00
_cell.angle_beta   90.00
_cell.angle_gamma   90.00
#
_symmetry.space_group_name_H-M   'P 1'
#
loop_
_entity.id
_entity.type
_entity.pdbx_description
1 polymer ?
#
loop_
_entity_poly.entity_id
_entity_poly.type
_entity_poly.pdbx_seq_one_letter_code
_entity_poly.pdbx_strand_id
1 'polypeptide(L)'
;MLARVMHRLGSNEHVDLVWRRRCLDTREYVTFLAKDIDRAGRVVNLHESSAGLSGGQRQKLVVFCLAAALRYQLTVDEESVPSYATIILDEAFDKADRRYTRMAMDVFVEFGFHMLLATPQKLLQTIEPYVGR
;
A
#
# COMPACT_ATOMS: atom_id res chain seq x y z
N MET A 1 16.31 -36.33 -1.36
CA MET A 1 15.85 -34.93 -1.53
C MET A 1 15.73 -34.20 -0.19
N LEU A 2 14.99 -34.72 0.79
CA LEU A 2 14.79 -34.11 2.11
C LEU A 2 16.11 -33.90 2.90
N ALA A 3 17.00 -34.89 2.91
CA ALA A 3 18.29 -34.81 3.60
C ALA A 3 19.17 -33.65 3.12
N ARG A 4 19.12 -33.32 1.82
CA ARG A 4 19.86 -32.19 1.24
C ARG A 4 19.29 -30.85 1.72
N VAL A 5 17.97 -30.75 1.88
CA VAL A 5 17.30 -29.57 2.41
C VAL A 5 17.62 -29.39 3.90
N MET A 6 17.58 -30.47 4.69
CA MET A 6 17.93 -30.40 6.12
C MET A 6 19.40 -30.03 6.35
N HIS A 7 20.31 -30.59 5.55
CA HIS A 7 21.73 -30.19 5.58
C HIS A 7 21.91 -28.71 5.26
N ARG A 8 21.22 -28.21 4.22
CA ARG A 8 21.26 -26.81 3.83
C ARG A 8 20.66 -25.88 4.89
N LEU A 9 19.60 -26.31 5.58
CA LEU A 9 18.99 -25.56 6.69
C LEU A 9 19.92 -25.45 7.91
N GLY A 10 20.77 -26.47 8.15
CA GLY A 10 21.75 -26.49 9.23
C GLY A 10 23.10 -25.86 8.89
N SER A 11 23.31 -25.44 7.64
CA SER A 11 24.57 -24.84 7.16
C SER A 11 24.75 -23.41 7.67
N ASN A 12 25.99 -23.04 7.98
CA ASN A 12 26.40 -21.69 8.36
C ASN A 12 27.06 -20.92 7.20
N GLU A 13 27.05 -21.48 5.99
CA GLU A 13 27.52 -20.75 4.82
C GLU A 13 26.60 -19.57 4.49
N HIS A 14 27.18 -18.45 4.09
CA HIS A 14 26.43 -17.21 3.82
C HIS A 14 25.29 -17.40 2.80
N VAL A 15 25.55 -18.17 1.73
CA VAL A 15 24.55 -18.47 0.68
C VAL A 15 23.35 -19.25 1.25
N ASP A 16 23.60 -20.18 2.16
CA ASP A 16 22.56 -21.00 2.78
C ASP A 16 21.80 -20.24 3.86
N LEU A 17 22.45 -19.31 4.57
CA LEU A 17 21.79 -18.40 5.50
C LEU A 17 20.82 -17.46 4.78
N VAL A 18 21.23 -16.89 3.64
CA VAL A 18 20.36 -16.04 2.80
C VAL A 18 19.20 -16.84 2.24
N TRP A 19 19.47 -18.03 1.70
CA TRP A 19 18.43 -18.92 1.19
C TRP A 19 17.44 -19.34 2.29
N ARG A 20 17.95 -19.75 3.46
CA ARG A 20 17.14 -20.14 4.62
C ARG A 20 16.26 -18.99 5.07
N ARG A 21 16.81 -17.78 5.17
CA ARG A 21 16.04 -16.58 5.54
C ARG A 21 14.91 -16.34 4.55
N ARG A 22 15.18 -16.44 3.25
CA ARG A 22 14.17 -16.27 2.20
C ARG A 22 13.10 -17.36 2.22
N CYS A 23 13.48 -18.61 2.41
CA CYS A 23 12.53 -19.73 2.43
C CYS A 23 11.69 -19.81 3.70
N LEU A 24 12.19 -19.30 4.82
CA LEU A 24 11.47 -19.28 6.09
C LEU A 24 10.71 -17.96 6.32
N ASP A 25 10.97 -16.92 5.53
CA ASP A 25 10.20 -15.70 5.56
C ASP A 25 8.85 -15.91 4.86
N THR A 26 7.81 -16.12 5.64
CA THR A 26 6.45 -16.35 5.13
C THR A 26 5.95 -15.18 4.28
N ARG A 27 6.47 -13.96 4.49
CA ARG A 27 6.08 -12.75 3.73
C ARG A 27 6.47 -12.84 2.26
N GLU A 28 7.54 -13.58 1.93
CA GLU A 28 7.99 -13.81 0.54
C GLU A 28 7.02 -14.69 -0.26
N TYR A 29 6.08 -15.35 0.42
CA TYR A 29 5.13 -16.29 -0.18
C TYR A 29 3.67 -15.80 -0.11
N VAL A 30 3.45 -14.58 0.37
CA VAL A 30 2.11 -13.98 0.39
C VAL A 30 1.83 -13.34 -0.98
N THR A 31 0.75 -13.79 -1.62
CA THR A 31 0.17 -13.13 -2.80
C THR A 31 -1.11 -12.45 -2.39
N PHE A 32 -1.35 -11.24 -2.87
CA PHE A 32 -2.59 -10.51 -2.62
C PHE A 32 -3.33 -10.25 -3.93
N LEU A 33 -4.66 -10.33 -3.83
CA LEU A 33 -5.59 -10.13 -4.92
C LEU A 33 -6.57 -9.04 -4.49
N ALA A 34 -6.46 -7.85 -5.09
CA ALA A 34 -7.44 -6.79 -4.90
C ALA A 34 -8.45 -6.82 -6.05
N LYS A 35 -9.74 -6.73 -5.71
CA LYS A 35 -10.84 -6.64 -6.67
C LYS A 35 -11.47 -5.26 -6.55
N ASP A 36 -11.41 -4.47 -7.61
CA ASP A 36 -12.23 -3.25 -7.70
C ASP A 36 -13.65 -3.69 -8.04
N ILE A 37 -14.60 -3.39 -7.17
CA ILE A 37 -16.01 -3.75 -7.33
C ILE A 37 -16.81 -2.46 -7.59
N ASP A 38 -17.64 -2.45 -8.64
CA ASP A 38 -18.55 -1.32 -8.88
C ASP A 38 -19.70 -1.30 -7.87
N ARG A 39 -20.50 -0.22 -7.90
CA ARG A 39 -21.69 -0.09 -7.03
C ARG A 39 -22.75 -1.17 -7.30
N ALA A 40 -22.68 -1.89 -8.42
CA ALA A 40 -23.57 -2.98 -8.78
C ALA A 40 -23.00 -4.37 -8.40
N GLY A 41 -21.86 -4.42 -7.70
CA GLY A 41 -21.24 -5.67 -7.25
C GLY A 41 -20.40 -6.40 -8.30
N ARG A 42 -20.13 -5.78 -9.46
CA ARG A 42 -19.34 -6.38 -10.54
C ARG A 42 -17.87 -6.06 -10.36
N VAL A 43 -17.01 -7.06 -10.57
CA VAL A 43 -15.55 -6.88 -10.57
C VAL A 43 -15.15 -6.14 -11.85
N VAL A 44 -14.69 -4.90 -11.70
CA VAL A 44 -14.26 -4.04 -12.80
C VAL A 44 -12.77 -4.20 -13.08
N ASN A 45 -11.96 -4.37 -12.03
CA ASN A 45 -10.53 -4.63 -12.15
C ASN A 45 -10.07 -5.68 -11.15
N LEU A 46 -9.09 -6.48 -11.57
CA LEU A 46 -8.39 -7.43 -10.74
C LEU A 46 -6.92 -7.00 -10.64
N HIS A 47 -6.42 -6.83 -9.43
CA HIS A 47 -5.02 -6.50 -9.21
C HIS A 47 -4.34 -7.62 -8.43
N GLU A 48 -3.42 -8.33 -9.10
CA GLU A 48 -2.66 -9.42 -8.52
C GLU A 48 -1.20 -8.98 -8.32
N SER A 49 -0.62 -9.29 -7.16
CA SER A 49 0.76 -8.89 -6.83
C SER A 49 1.84 -9.58 -7.67
N SER A 50 1.48 -10.70 -8.32
CA SER A 50 2.36 -11.55 -9.14
C SER A 50 2.18 -11.37 -10.64
N ALA A 51 1.06 -10.79 -11.10
CA ALA A 51 0.77 -10.56 -12.52
C ALA A 51 1.08 -9.12 -12.96
N GLY A 52 1.30 -8.93 -14.25
CA GLY A 52 1.66 -7.62 -14.82
C GLY A 52 0.54 -6.58 -14.69
N LEU A 53 0.58 -5.77 -13.62
CA LEU A 53 -0.27 -4.59 -13.46
C LEU A 53 0.20 -3.45 -14.38
N SER A 54 -0.74 -2.69 -14.95
CA SER A 54 -0.40 -1.39 -15.56
C SER A 54 0.19 -0.45 -14.50
N GLY A 55 1.02 0.52 -14.93
CA GLY A 55 1.71 1.44 -14.00
C GLY A 55 0.76 2.14 -13.02
N GLY A 56 -0.40 2.59 -13.51
CA GLY A 56 -1.43 3.25 -12.68
C GLY A 56 -2.16 2.30 -11.72
N GLN A 57 -2.38 1.04 -12.10
CA GLN A 57 -2.99 0.04 -11.22
C GLN A 57 -2.06 -0.31 -10.06
N ARG A 58 -0.77 -0.52 -10.34
CA ARG A 58 0.25 -0.77 -9.31
C ARG A 58 0.32 0.39 -8.31
N GLN A 59 0.35 1.60 -8.83
CA GLN A 59 0.35 2.83 -8.04
C GLN A 59 -0.88 2.92 -7.11
N LYS A 60 -2.09 2.66 -7.63
CA LYS A 60 -3.32 2.66 -6.81
C LYS A 60 -3.29 1.60 -5.72
N LEU A 61 -2.83 0.40 -6.05
CA LEU A 61 -2.73 -0.71 -5.11
C LEU A 61 -1.75 -0.40 -3.97
N VAL A 62 -0.60 0.20 -4.27
CA VAL A 62 0.38 0.60 -3.26
C VAL A 62 -0.20 1.61 -2.28
N VAL A 63 -0.87 2.66 -2.78
CA VAL A 63 -1.46 3.68 -1.90
C VAL A 63 -2.61 3.10 -1.08
N PHE A 64 -3.44 2.25 -1.68
CA PHE A 64 -4.50 1.53 -0.97
C PHE A 64 -3.94 0.68 0.18
N CYS A 65 -2.91 -0.13 -0.09
CA CYS A 65 -2.27 -0.94 0.94
C CYS A 65 -1.66 -0.08 2.05
N LEU A 66 -1.05 1.06 1.71
CA LEU A 66 -0.52 2.00 2.69
C LEU A 66 -1.62 2.58 3.58
N ALA A 67 -2.70 3.10 2.99
CA ALA A 67 -3.82 3.66 3.74
C ALA A 67 -4.49 2.59 4.65
N ALA A 68 -4.67 1.38 4.14
CA ALA A 68 -5.20 0.27 4.92
C ALA A 68 -4.30 -0.13 6.09
N ALA A 69 -2.99 -0.21 5.88
CA ALA A 69 -2.03 -0.53 6.92
C ALA A 69 -1.98 0.55 8.01
N LEU A 70 -2.00 1.83 7.60
CA LEU A 70 -2.09 2.95 8.54
C LEU A 70 -3.38 2.90 9.36
N ARG A 71 -4.51 2.62 8.71
CA ARG A 71 -5.81 2.55 9.40
C ARG A 71 -5.79 1.42 10.41
N TYR A 72 -5.27 0.26 10.03
CA TYR A 72 -5.12 -0.89 10.92
C TYR A 72 -4.23 -0.56 12.14
N GLN A 73 -3.12 0.15 11.96
CA GLN A 73 -2.23 0.49 13.07
C GLN A 73 -2.75 1.62 13.98
N LEU A 74 -3.53 2.55 13.44
CA LEU A 74 -3.99 3.75 14.15
C LEU A 74 -5.40 3.60 14.76
N THR A 75 -6.05 2.45 14.53
CA THR A 75 -7.33 2.11 15.14
C THR A 75 -7.06 1.27 16.38
N VAL A 76 -7.55 1.71 17.54
CA VAL A 76 -7.53 0.92 18.78
C VAL A 76 -8.71 -0.06 18.74
N ASP A 77 -8.51 -1.26 19.30
CA ASP A 77 -9.36 -2.45 19.15
C ASP A 77 -10.89 -2.16 19.07
N GLU A 78 -11.51 -2.76 18.05
CA GLU A 78 -12.96 -2.81 17.74
C GLU A 78 -13.65 -1.56 17.17
N GLU A 79 -12.98 -0.41 17.04
CA GLU A 79 -13.60 0.76 16.40
C GLU A 79 -13.58 0.69 14.86
N SER A 80 -14.67 1.06 14.21
CA SER A 80 -14.74 1.11 12.73
C SER A 80 -14.00 2.30 12.13
N VAL A 81 -13.52 3.25 12.94
CA VAL A 81 -12.83 4.47 12.51
C VAL A 81 -11.59 4.72 13.37
N PRO A 82 -10.48 5.23 12.78
CA PRO A 82 -9.27 5.50 13.55
C PRO A 82 -9.48 6.69 14.50
N SER A 83 -9.17 6.52 15.79
CA SER A 83 -9.24 7.59 16.79
C SER A 83 -8.26 8.74 16.47
N TYR A 84 -7.18 8.42 15.75
CA TYR A 84 -6.24 9.38 15.18
C TYR A 84 -6.14 9.19 13.67
N ALA A 85 -6.70 10.14 12.92
CA ALA A 85 -6.79 10.06 11.46
C ALA A 85 -5.97 11.14 10.73
N THR A 86 -5.21 11.97 11.45
CA THR A 86 -4.45 13.05 10.82
C THR A 86 -3.14 12.54 10.23
N ILE A 87 -2.95 12.71 8.92
CA ILE A 87 -1.69 12.42 8.20
C ILE A 87 -1.07 13.73 7.77
N ILE A 88 0.19 13.96 8.16
CA ILE A 88 0.98 15.11 7.70
C ILE A 88 1.97 14.63 6.64
N LEU A 89 1.94 15.24 5.46
CA LEU A 89 2.88 14.97 4.37
C LEU A 89 3.67 16.23 4.05
N ASP A 90 4.98 16.18 4.28
CA ASP A 90 5.91 17.20 3.83
C ASP A 90 6.42 16.88 2.41
N GLU A 91 6.66 17.91 1.61
CA GLU A 91 6.96 17.81 0.17
C GLU A 91 6.02 16.86 -0.58
N ALA A 92 4.73 16.96 -0.23
CA ALA A 92 3.73 16.00 -0.66
C ALA A 92 3.60 15.97 -2.18
N PHE A 93 3.83 14.79 -2.76
CA PHE A 93 3.61 14.52 -4.19
C PHE A 93 4.45 15.36 -5.15
N ASP A 94 5.54 16.00 -4.71
CA ASP A 94 6.39 16.90 -5.54
C ASP A 94 6.85 16.27 -6.88
N LYS A 95 7.08 14.96 -6.89
CA LYS A 95 7.50 14.20 -8.08
C LYS A 95 6.41 13.34 -8.72
N ALA A 96 5.19 13.42 -8.20
CA ALA A 96 4.06 12.64 -8.71
C ALA A 96 3.27 13.41 -9.77
N ASP A 97 2.75 12.68 -10.75
CA ASP A 97 1.80 13.28 -11.69
C ASP A 97 0.45 13.58 -11.03
N ARG A 98 -0.31 14.51 -11.61
CA ARG A 98 -1.61 14.96 -11.08
C ARG A 98 -2.61 13.82 -10.87
N ARG A 99 -2.56 12.79 -11.71
CA ARG A 99 -3.51 11.66 -11.65
C ARG A 99 -3.18 10.76 -10.47
N TYR A 100 -1.90 10.49 -10.24
CA TYR A 100 -1.43 9.75 -9.08
C TYR A 100 -1.76 10.50 -7.78
N THR A 101 -1.47 11.80 -7.71
CA THR A 101 -1.78 12.63 -6.54
C THR A 101 -3.26 12.59 -6.19
N ARG A 102 -4.14 12.86 -7.16
CA ARG A 102 -5.59 12.80 -6.95
C ARG A 102 -6.05 11.44 -6.46
N MET A 103 -5.59 10.37 -7.12
CA MET A 103 -5.94 9.00 -6.73
C MET A 103 -5.49 8.71 -5.29
N ALA A 104 -4.29 9.15 -4.89
CA ALA A 104 -3.81 8.94 -3.53
C ALA A 104 -4.65 9.70 -2.51
N MET A 105 -5.00 10.96 -2.80
CA MET A 105 -5.91 11.75 -1.96
C MET A 105 -7.28 11.11 -1.81
N ASP A 106 -7.88 10.63 -2.90
CA ASP A 106 -9.18 9.95 -2.87
C ASP A 106 -9.14 8.73 -1.94
N VAL A 107 -8.08 7.92 -2.03
CA VAL A 107 -7.90 6.75 -1.17
C VAL A 107 -7.78 7.15 0.30
N PHE A 108 -6.93 8.13 0.65
CA PHE A 108 -6.79 8.54 2.05
C PHE A 108 -8.11 9.09 2.64
N VAL A 109 -8.86 9.87 1.86
CA VAL A 109 -10.18 10.39 2.26
C VAL A 109 -11.18 9.25 2.46
N GLU A 110 -11.22 8.27 1.55
CA GLU A 110 -12.12 7.10 1.65
C GLU A 110 -11.80 6.22 2.87
N PHE A 111 -10.53 6.19 3.29
CA PHE A 111 -10.11 5.52 4.52
C PHE A 111 -10.35 6.33 5.79
N GLY A 112 -10.86 7.57 5.68
CA GLY A 112 -11.23 8.43 6.80
C GLY A 112 -10.09 9.28 7.35
N PHE A 113 -8.99 9.44 6.61
CA PHE A 113 -7.86 10.28 7.04
C PHE A 113 -8.09 11.77 6.75
N HIS A 114 -7.64 12.61 7.67
CA HIS A 114 -7.53 14.06 7.49
C HIS A 114 -6.10 14.41 7.08
N MET A 115 -5.91 15.07 5.95
CA MET A 115 -4.58 15.32 5.40
C MET A 115 -4.13 16.76 5.63
N LEU A 116 -2.92 16.92 6.18
CA LEU A 116 -2.18 18.18 6.23
C LEU A 116 -1.01 18.09 5.24
N LEU A 117 -1.07 18.88 4.18
CA LEU A 117 -0.10 18.80 3.09
C LEU A 117 0.78 20.05 3.06
N ALA A 118 2.08 19.88 3.14
CA ALA A 118 3.06 20.89 2.78
C ALA A 118 3.60 20.54 1.39
N THR A 119 3.32 21.39 0.40
CA THR A 119 3.73 21.16 -1.00
C THR A 119 4.21 22.45 -1.65
N PRO A 120 5.20 22.39 -2.55
CA PRO A 120 5.57 23.52 -3.40
C PRO A 120 4.42 23.85 -4.39
N GLN A 121 4.29 25.13 -4.75
CA GLN A 121 3.13 25.73 -5.45
C GLN A 121 2.57 24.99 -6.69
N LYS A 122 3.29 24.05 -7.30
CA LYS A 122 2.94 23.40 -8.57
C LYS A 122 1.73 22.45 -8.49
N LEU A 123 1.28 22.03 -7.31
CA LEU A 123 0.21 21.04 -7.14
C LEU A 123 -1.13 21.59 -6.63
N LEU A 124 -1.21 22.90 -6.35
CA LEU A 124 -2.39 23.53 -5.72
C LEU A 124 -3.71 23.22 -6.43
N GLN A 125 -3.77 23.28 -7.77
CA GLN A 125 -4.99 23.01 -8.55
C GLN A 125 -5.51 21.57 -8.41
N THR A 126 -4.65 20.60 -8.09
CA THR A 126 -5.07 19.19 -7.97
C THR A 126 -5.58 18.87 -6.57
N ILE A 127 -5.12 19.62 -5.57
CA ILE A 127 -5.36 19.41 -4.15
C ILE A 127 -6.51 20.29 -3.64
N GLU A 128 -6.86 21.37 -4.35
CA GLU A 128 -7.95 22.30 -4.03
C GLU A 128 -9.27 21.63 -3.59
N PRO A 129 -9.75 20.53 -4.19
CA PRO A 129 -10.98 19.87 -3.74
C PRO A 129 -10.91 19.24 -2.33
N TYR A 130 -9.71 19.07 -1.78
CA TYR A 130 -9.43 18.43 -0.50
C TYR A 130 -9.04 19.44 0.60
N VAL A 131 -8.90 20.73 0.27
CA VAL A 131 -8.42 21.79 1.20
C VAL A 131 -9.46 22.91 1.26
N GLY A 132 -10.06 23.13 2.42
CA GLY A 132 -11.00 24.25 2.65
C GLY A 132 -12.46 23.88 2.97
N ARG A 133 -12.69 22.74 3.62
CA ARG A 133 -13.97 22.44 4.26
C ARG A 133 -13.85 22.43 5.77
#